data_AF-A0A1F8PS03-F1
#
_entry.id   AF-A0A1F8PS03-F1
#
_cell.length_a   1.000
_cell.length_b   1.000
_cell.length_c   1.000
_cell.angle_alpha   90.00
_cell.angle_beta   90.00
_cell.angle_gamma   90.00
#
_symmetry.space_group_name_H-M   'P 1'
#
loop_
_entity.id
_entity.type
_entity.pdbx_description
1 polymer ?
#
loop_
_entity_poly.entity_id
_entity_poly.type
_entity_poly.pdbx_seq_one_letter_code
_entity_poly.pdbx_strand_id
1 'polypeptide(L)'
;MLPPGVKITTEILWLGTLILAVIDAVFIPILAWRIKPAIFRRFKWSLGITTAIFWSSLWTWGLANFWDSIYRYVFPSWAHWIIPPIYGLLYAGICLLFWWLALHLRGNAVVNFCLFGGLWGMITHLFAVSIGIISKPPVLQGAAPVAAVVFAIFEFMFYWCVILSVAVFLYHGWRKMRRLSVQEKVV
;
A
#
# COMPACT_ATOMS: atom_id res chain seq x y z
N MET A 1 -6.39 -19.14 5.18
CA MET A 1 -7.03 -20.05 4.22
C MET A 1 -8.53 -19.73 4.16
N LEU A 2 -9.11 -19.53 2.98
CA LEU A 2 -10.55 -19.27 2.83
C LEU A 2 -11.34 -20.57 3.00
N PRO A 3 -12.53 -20.55 3.64
CA PRO A 3 -13.41 -21.71 3.69
C PRO A 3 -13.78 -22.21 2.28
N PRO A 4 -13.97 -23.53 2.10
CA PRO A 4 -14.42 -24.09 0.83
C PRO A 4 -15.73 -23.44 0.36
N GLY A 5 -15.83 -23.12 -0.93
CA GLY A 5 -17.04 -22.55 -1.53
C GLY A 5 -17.19 -21.03 -1.39
N VAL A 6 -16.31 -20.35 -0.66
CA VAL A 6 -16.28 -18.87 -0.65
C VAL A 6 -15.88 -18.36 -2.03
N LYS A 7 -16.63 -17.37 -2.53
CA LYS A 7 -16.30 -16.62 -3.75
C LYS A 7 -16.20 -15.14 -3.43
N ILE A 8 -15.23 -14.47 -4.03
CA ILE A 8 -15.19 -13.01 -4.06
C ILE A 8 -16.04 -12.58 -5.25
N THR A 9 -17.23 -12.05 -4.98
CA THR A 9 -18.16 -11.62 -6.02
C THR A 9 -17.96 -10.15 -6.36
N THR A 10 -18.56 -9.72 -7.48
CA THR A 10 -18.57 -8.31 -7.90
C THR A 10 -19.20 -7.42 -6.83
N GLU A 11 -20.26 -7.88 -6.17
CA GLU A 11 -20.96 -7.15 -5.10
C GLU A 11 -20.06 -6.95 -3.88
N ILE A 12 -19.29 -7.98 -3.51
CA ILE A 12 -18.31 -7.89 -2.40
C ILE A 12 -17.24 -6.84 -2.72
N LEU A 13 -16.73 -6.82 -3.96
CA LEU A 13 -15.73 -5.84 -4.40
C LEU A 13 -16.30 -4.42 -4.37
N TRP A 14 -17.53 -4.20 -4.83
CA TRP A 14 -18.18 -2.89 -4.77
C TRP A 14 -18.45 -2.43 -3.34
N LEU A 15 -18.90 -3.33 -2.47
CA LEU A 15 -19.08 -3.03 -1.05
C LEU A 15 -17.75 -2.64 -0.40
N GLY A 16 -16.69 -3.42 -0.64
CA GLY A 16 -15.34 -3.10 -0.17
C GLY A 16 -14.83 -1.76 -0.71
N THR A 17 -15.11 -1.47 -1.99
CA THR A 17 -14.78 -0.19 -2.64
C THR A 17 -15.46 0.97 -1.91
N LEU A 18 -16.76 0.86 -1.64
CA LEU A 18 -17.50 1.90 -0.93
C LEU A 18 -16.95 2.14 0.47
N ILE A 19 -16.68 1.06 1.21
CA ILE A 19 -16.11 1.15 2.56
C ILE A 19 -14.76 1.87 2.53
N LEU A 20 -13.84 1.44 1.66
CA LEU A 20 -12.52 2.05 1.55
C LEU A 20 -12.60 3.50 1.06
N ALA A 21 -13.46 3.80 0.09
CA ALA A 21 -13.67 5.17 -0.39
C ALA A 21 -14.14 6.11 0.73
N VAL A 22 -15.05 5.66 1.58
CA VAL A 22 -15.50 6.44 2.75
C VAL A 22 -14.36 6.63 3.75
N ILE A 23 -13.59 5.58 4.04
CA ILE A 23 -12.43 5.66 4.92
C ILE A 23 -11.40 6.66 4.36
N ASP A 24 -11.05 6.57 3.08
CA ASP A 24 -10.07 7.44 2.44
C ASP A 24 -10.52 8.90 2.37
N ALA A 25 -11.81 9.12 2.10
CA ALA A 25 -12.41 10.46 2.08
C ALA A 25 -12.28 11.18 3.43
N VAL A 26 -12.19 10.44 4.54
CA VAL A 26 -11.95 10.99 5.88
C VAL A 26 -10.47 10.99 6.23
N PHE A 27 -9.77 9.90 5.97
CA PHE A 27 -8.41 9.67 6.45
C PHE A 27 -7.39 10.57 5.74
N ILE A 28 -7.54 10.76 4.42
CA ILE A 28 -6.63 11.61 3.64
C ILE A 28 -6.68 13.07 4.11
N PRO A 29 -7.85 13.72 4.25
CA PRO A 29 -7.92 15.08 4.80
C PRO A 29 -7.31 15.21 6.20
N ILE A 30 -7.52 14.22 7.08
CA ILE A 30 -6.92 14.21 8.42
C ILE A 30 -5.39 14.22 8.32
N LEU A 31 -4.81 13.34 7.50
CA LEU A 31 -3.36 13.29 7.29
C LEU A 31 -2.84 14.57 6.65
N ALA A 32 -3.53 15.09 5.63
CA ALA A 32 -3.18 16.32 4.94
C ALA A 32 -3.19 17.54 5.88
N TRP A 33 -4.07 17.57 6.87
CA TRP A 33 -4.13 18.61 7.90
C TRP A 33 -3.03 18.47 8.96
N ARG A 34 -2.76 17.24 9.40
CA ARG A 34 -1.80 16.91 10.47
C ARG A 34 -0.34 16.99 10.01
N ILE A 35 -0.03 16.52 8.80
CA ILE A 35 1.34 16.44 8.29
C ILE A 35 1.68 17.75 7.58
N LYS A 36 2.47 18.59 8.24
CA LYS A 36 2.92 19.86 7.65
C LYS A 36 3.88 19.63 6.48
N PRO A 37 3.89 20.48 5.43
CA PRO A 37 4.77 20.31 4.28
C PRO A 37 6.27 20.21 4.64
N ALA A 38 6.70 20.99 5.63
CA ALA A 38 8.09 20.96 6.12
C ALA A 38 8.46 19.62 6.77
N ILE A 39 7.49 18.95 7.41
CA ILE A 39 7.67 17.62 8.00
C ILE A 39 7.71 16.57 6.89
N PHE A 40 6.76 16.60 5.96
CA PHE A 40 6.68 15.66 4.83
C PHE A 40 7.96 15.64 3.97
N ARG A 41 8.59 16.81 3.74
CA ARG A 41 9.89 16.93 3.06
C ARG A 41 11.02 16.16 3.75
N ARG A 42 10.93 15.90 5.05
CA ARG A 42 11.96 15.21 5.83
C ARG A 42 11.72 13.71 5.97
N PHE A 43 10.61 13.19 5.41
CA PHE A 43 10.21 11.80 5.58
C PHE A 43 10.89 10.80 4.67
N LYS A 44 11.65 11.23 3.65
CA LYS A 44 12.21 10.37 2.60
C LYS A 44 12.59 8.96 3.07
N TRP A 45 13.49 8.86 4.04
CA TRP A 45 13.98 7.57 4.53
C TRP A 45 13.03 6.83 5.45
N SER A 46 12.32 7.54 6.34
CA SER A 46 11.27 6.93 7.17
C SER A 46 10.18 6.32 6.29
N LEU A 47 9.72 7.03 5.27
CA LEU A 47 8.75 6.55 4.28
C LEU A 47 9.26 5.34 3.52
N GLY A 48 10.48 5.40 2.98
CA GLY A 48 11.07 4.28 2.24
C GLY A 48 11.16 3.02 3.08
N ILE A 49 11.67 3.13 4.32
CA ILE A 49 11.80 1.99 5.25
C ILE A 49 10.43 1.44 5.65
N THR A 50 9.49 2.32 6.05
CA THR A 50 8.13 1.89 6.40
C THR A 50 7.46 1.17 5.23
N THR A 51 7.61 1.69 4.01
CA THR A 51 7.04 1.09 2.80
C THR A 51 7.65 -0.28 2.54
N ALA A 52 8.97 -0.41 2.61
CA ALA A 52 9.65 -1.69 2.39
C ALA A 52 9.15 -2.76 3.35
N ILE A 53 9.06 -2.41 4.65
CA ILE A 53 8.58 -3.32 5.69
C ILE A 53 7.11 -3.66 5.44
N PHE A 54 6.25 -2.65 5.27
CA PHE A 54 4.81 -2.85 5.08
C PHE A 54 4.50 -3.79 3.92
N TRP A 55 5.07 -3.53 2.74
CA TRP A 55 4.80 -4.34 1.56
C TRP A 55 5.44 -5.73 1.65
N SER A 56 6.63 -5.86 2.24
CA SER A 56 7.22 -7.19 2.50
C SER A 56 6.31 -8.00 3.42
N SER A 57 5.82 -7.41 4.51
CA SER A 57 4.91 -8.06 5.45
C SER A 57 3.57 -8.41 4.80
N LEU A 58 2.98 -7.49 4.03
CA LEU A 58 1.69 -7.72 3.36
C LEU A 58 1.78 -8.86 2.34
N TRP A 59 2.83 -8.88 1.51
CA TRP A 59 3.05 -9.98 0.56
C TRP A 59 3.36 -11.30 1.27
N THR A 60 4.15 -11.28 2.35
CA THR A 60 4.42 -12.48 3.16
C THR A 60 3.11 -13.06 3.69
N TRP A 61 2.28 -12.22 4.31
CA TRP A 61 0.98 -12.62 4.84
C TRP A 61 0.03 -13.09 3.74
N GLY A 62 -0.06 -12.35 2.64
CA GLY A 62 -0.94 -12.66 1.51
C GLY A 62 -0.59 -13.99 0.86
N LEU A 63 0.69 -14.23 0.59
CA LEU A 63 1.16 -15.49 0.03
C LEU A 63 0.92 -16.64 1.03
N ALA A 64 1.25 -16.48 2.31
CA ALA A 64 1.02 -17.53 3.30
C ALA A 64 -0.47 -17.95 3.42
N ASN A 65 -1.41 -17.02 3.22
CA ASN A 65 -2.84 -17.28 3.43
C ASN A 65 -3.62 -17.62 2.17
N PHE A 66 -3.18 -17.14 1.02
CA PHE A 66 -3.93 -17.20 -0.24
C PHE A 66 -3.14 -17.81 -1.40
N TRP A 67 -2.00 -18.46 -1.12
CA TRP A 67 -1.20 -19.14 -2.14
C TRP A 67 -2.02 -20.08 -3.00
N ASP A 68 -2.64 -21.10 -2.39
CA ASP A 68 -3.36 -22.14 -3.12
C ASP A 68 -4.67 -21.66 -3.73
N SER A 69 -5.28 -20.61 -3.16
CA SER A 69 -6.56 -20.08 -3.62
C SER A 69 -6.43 -19.04 -4.73
N ILE A 70 -5.31 -18.31 -4.79
CA ILE A 70 -5.13 -17.15 -5.70
C ILE A 70 -3.76 -17.20 -6.39
N TYR A 71 -2.66 -17.13 -5.63
CA TYR A 71 -1.37 -16.76 -6.19
C TYR A 71 -0.69 -17.86 -7.01
N ARG A 72 -0.92 -19.14 -6.71
CA ARG A 72 -0.37 -20.27 -7.47
C ARG A 72 -0.79 -20.28 -8.95
N TYR A 73 -1.92 -19.65 -9.28
CA TYR A 73 -2.44 -19.59 -10.65
C TYR A 73 -1.73 -18.53 -11.53
N VAL A 74 -1.00 -17.60 -10.92
CA VAL A 74 -0.35 -16.49 -11.63
C VAL A 74 1.16 -16.44 -11.41
N PHE A 75 1.67 -17.02 -10.32
CA PHE A 75 3.09 -17.05 -10.00
C PHE A 75 3.65 -18.47 -9.99
N PRO A 76 4.90 -18.66 -10.42
CA PRO A 76 5.59 -19.94 -10.28
C PRO A 76 5.88 -20.24 -8.80
N SER A 77 5.99 -21.52 -8.45
CA SER A 77 6.11 -21.97 -7.05
C SER A 77 7.29 -21.35 -6.29
N TRP A 78 8.44 -21.20 -6.94
CA TRP A 78 9.62 -20.59 -6.33
C TRP A 78 9.43 -19.12 -5.94
N ALA A 79 8.45 -18.43 -6.53
CA ALA A 79 8.26 -17.00 -6.33
C ALA A 79 7.80 -16.64 -4.92
N HIS A 80 7.20 -17.58 -4.17
CA HIS A 80 6.65 -17.29 -2.85
C HIS A 80 7.68 -16.79 -1.82
N TRP A 81 8.95 -17.15 -1.98
CA TRP A 81 10.03 -16.67 -1.10
C TRP A 81 10.64 -15.34 -1.54
N ILE A 82 10.56 -15.04 -2.84
CA ILE A 82 11.27 -13.93 -3.46
C ILE A 82 10.35 -12.71 -3.62
N ILE A 83 9.06 -12.93 -3.86
CA ILE A 83 8.07 -11.86 -4.03
C ILE A 83 8.09 -10.89 -2.84
N PRO A 84 8.04 -11.33 -1.56
CA PRO A 84 7.97 -10.38 -0.45
C PRO A 84 9.13 -9.37 -0.40
N PRO A 85 10.42 -9.78 -0.38
CA PRO A 85 11.52 -8.82 -0.34
C PRO A 85 11.63 -8.00 -1.63
N ILE A 86 11.39 -8.59 -2.81
CA ILE A 86 11.47 -7.85 -4.08
C ILE A 86 10.37 -6.78 -4.15
N TYR A 87 9.13 -7.13 -3.84
CA TYR A 87 8.03 -6.18 -3.86
C TYR A 87 8.19 -5.14 -2.76
N GLY A 88 8.71 -5.51 -1.58
CA GLY A 88 9.09 -4.54 -0.55
C GLY A 88 10.04 -3.46 -1.08
N LEU A 89 11.14 -3.86 -1.72
CA LEU A 89 12.12 -2.95 -2.29
C LEU A 89 11.57 -2.14 -3.48
N LEU A 90 10.83 -2.80 -4.37
CA LEU A 90 10.17 -2.15 -5.51
C LEU A 90 9.24 -1.03 -5.04
N TYR A 91 8.36 -1.35 -4.09
CA TYR A 91 7.39 -0.38 -3.57
C TYR A 91 8.07 0.72 -2.76
N ALA A 92 9.19 0.44 -2.07
CA ALA A 92 10.00 1.50 -1.47
C ALA A 92 10.56 2.46 -2.53
N GLY A 93 11.05 1.95 -3.68
CA GLY A 93 11.46 2.77 -4.81
C GLY A 93 10.32 3.63 -5.37
N ILE A 94 9.15 3.02 -5.60
CA ILE A 94 7.93 3.71 -6.04
C ILE A 94 7.47 4.78 -5.04
N CYS A 95 7.56 4.48 -3.74
CA CYS A 95 7.26 5.45 -2.67
C CYS A 95 8.19 6.67 -2.74
N LEU A 96 9.49 6.48 -2.94
CA LEU A 96 10.42 7.59 -3.09
C LEU A 96 10.12 8.42 -4.34
N LEU A 97 9.69 7.78 -5.43
CA LEU A 97 9.21 8.47 -6.63
C LEU A 97 7.95 9.29 -6.35
N PHE A 98 6.94 8.71 -5.69
CA PHE A 98 5.70 9.42 -5.33
C PHE A 98 5.95 10.56 -4.37
N TRP A 99 6.82 10.36 -3.38
CA TRP A 99 7.25 11.42 -2.47
C TRP A 99 7.91 12.57 -3.24
N TRP A 100 8.81 12.26 -4.17
CA TRP A 100 9.44 13.27 -5.01
C TRP A 100 8.39 14.00 -5.88
N LEU A 101 7.54 13.29 -6.62
CA LEU A 101 6.50 13.89 -7.46
C LEU A 101 5.54 14.76 -6.64
N ALA A 102 5.09 14.27 -5.49
CA ALA A 102 4.17 14.97 -4.60
C ALA A 102 4.72 16.32 -4.10
N LEU A 103 6.04 16.43 -3.95
CA LEU A 103 6.69 17.69 -3.58
C LEU A 103 6.82 18.70 -4.73
N HIS A 104 6.76 18.24 -5.98
CA HIS A 104 6.95 19.08 -7.17
C HIS A 104 5.63 19.44 -7.86
N LEU A 105 4.53 18.74 -7.56
CA LEU A 105 3.21 19.10 -8.03
C LEU A 105 2.58 20.22 -7.18
N ARG A 106 1.67 20.97 -7.82
CA ARG A 106 0.82 21.95 -7.12
C ARG A 106 -0.15 21.23 -6.18
N GLY A 107 -0.57 21.93 -5.12
CA GLY A 107 -1.55 21.41 -4.14
C GLY A 107 -0.91 20.83 -2.89
N ASN A 108 -1.66 19.98 -2.18
CA ASN A 108 -1.20 19.36 -0.94
C ASN A 108 -0.40 18.08 -1.24
N ALA A 109 0.88 18.06 -0.86
CA ALA A 109 1.77 16.94 -1.12
C ALA A 109 1.28 15.60 -0.52
N VAL A 110 0.63 15.62 0.64
CA VAL A 110 0.10 14.39 1.27
C VAL A 110 -1.05 13.84 0.44
N VAL A 111 -1.96 14.71 -0.01
CA VAL A 111 -3.08 14.32 -0.88
C VAL A 111 -2.54 13.75 -2.19
N ASN A 112 -1.62 14.47 -2.85
CA ASN A 112 -1.01 14.02 -4.11
C ASN A 112 -0.33 12.66 -3.94
N PHE A 113 0.40 12.45 -2.84
CA PHE A 113 1.06 11.19 -2.54
C PHE A 113 0.07 10.03 -2.41
N CYS A 114 -1.03 10.20 -1.66
CA CYS A 114 -2.05 9.16 -1.53
C CYS A 114 -2.75 8.88 -2.88
N LEU A 115 -3.05 9.91 -3.66
CA LEU A 115 -3.67 9.76 -4.99
C LEU A 115 -2.76 9.00 -5.96
N PHE A 116 -1.46 9.28 -5.98
CA PHE A 116 -0.49 8.47 -6.75
C PHE A 116 -0.50 7.02 -6.32
N GLY A 117 -0.65 6.80 -5.02
CA GLY A 117 -0.88 5.50 -4.45
C GLY A 117 -2.06 4.74 -5.07
N GLY A 118 -3.22 5.38 -5.15
CA GLY A 118 -4.40 4.80 -5.80
C GLY A 118 -4.22 4.55 -7.29
N LEU A 119 -3.60 5.49 -8.01
CA LEU A 119 -3.27 5.30 -9.43
C LEU A 119 -2.33 4.10 -9.65
N TRP A 120 -1.39 3.87 -8.74
CA TRP A 120 -0.54 2.69 -8.77
C TRP A 120 -1.31 1.40 -8.51
N GLY A 121 -2.27 1.43 -7.57
CA GLY A 121 -3.20 0.33 -7.33
C GLY A 121 -3.95 -0.07 -8.61
N MET A 122 -4.47 0.92 -9.34
CA MET A 122 -5.10 0.72 -10.64
C MET A 122 -4.16 0.05 -11.64
N ILE A 123 -2.94 0.60 -11.82
CA ILE A 123 -1.97 0.08 -12.81
C ILE A 123 -1.60 -1.38 -12.51
N THR A 124 -1.29 -1.68 -11.24
CA THR A 124 -0.89 -3.03 -10.83
C THR A 124 -2.04 -4.03 -10.98
N HIS A 125 -3.28 -3.61 -10.75
CA HIS A 125 -4.45 -4.47 -10.93
C HIS A 125 -4.87 -4.63 -12.39
N LEU A 126 -4.70 -3.60 -13.23
CA LEU A 126 -4.85 -3.75 -14.69
C LEU A 126 -3.86 -4.80 -15.22
N PHE A 127 -2.60 -4.74 -14.75
CA PHE A 127 -1.61 -5.77 -15.08
C PHE A 127 -2.03 -7.15 -14.55
N ALA A 128 -2.47 -7.26 -13.30
CA ALA A 128 -2.93 -8.52 -12.72
C ALA A 128 -4.11 -9.13 -13.48
N VAL A 129 -5.09 -8.30 -13.89
CA VAL A 129 -6.20 -8.70 -14.75
C VAL A 129 -5.69 -9.21 -16.10
N SER A 130 -4.74 -8.52 -16.73
CA SER A 130 -4.18 -8.91 -18.02
C SER A 130 -3.49 -10.29 -18.00
N ILE A 131 -2.89 -10.68 -16.87
CA ILE A 131 -2.27 -12.00 -16.69
C ILE A 131 -3.26 -13.07 -16.16
N GLY A 132 -4.54 -12.72 -16.01
CA GLY A 132 -5.63 -13.63 -15.70
C GLY A 132 -5.91 -13.84 -14.22
N ILE A 133 -5.61 -12.88 -13.34
CA ILE A 133 -5.89 -13.01 -11.89
C ILE A 133 -7.38 -13.23 -11.59
N ILE A 134 -8.29 -12.71 -12.42
CA ILE A 134 -9.74 -12.86 -12.21
C ILE A 134 -10.28 -14.16 -12.83
N SER A 135 -9.69 -14.63 -13.92
CA SER A 135 -10.22 -15.76 -14.69
C SER A 135 -9.65 -17.11 -14.26
N LYS A 136 -8.41 -17.17 -13.76
CA LYS A 136 -7.74 -18.43 -13.42
C LYS A 136 -8.13 -18.97 -12.02
N PRO A 137 -8.10 -18.18 -10.93
CA PRO A 137 -8.37 -18.69 -9.60
C PRO A 137 -9.88 -18.92 -9.38
N PRO A 138 -10.32 -20.11 -8.93
CA PRO A 138 -11.75 -20.42 -8.76
C PRO A 138 -12.50 -19.46 -7.83
N VAL A 139 -11.80 -18.89 -6.84
CA VAL A 139 -12.37 -17.96 -5.84
C VAL A 139 -12.72 -16.59 -6.44
N LEU A 140 -12.09 -16.21 -7.57
CA LEU A 140 -12.30 -14.92 -8.24
C LEU A 140 -13.14 -15.04 -9.52
N GLN A 141 -13.42 -16.27 -9.96
CA GLN A 141 -14.20 -16.50 -11.18
C GLN A 141 -15.63 -15.98 -11.06
N GLY A 142 -16.00 -15.13 -12.01
CA GLY A 142 -17.31 -14.45 -12.06
C GLY A 142 -17.29 -13.04 -11.49
N ALA A 143 -16.19 -12.60 -10.85
CA ALA A 143 -16.02 -11.21 -10.46
C ALA A 143 -15.75 -10.32 -11.68
N ALA A 144 -16.33 -9.12 -11.69
CA ALA A 144 -16.09 -8.14 -12.73
C ALA A 144 -14.67 -7.55 -12.61
N PRO A 145 -13.83 -7.59 -13.67
CA PRO A 145 -12.48 -7.03 -13.61
C PRO A 145 -12.45 -5.54 -13.26
N VAL A 146 -13.42 -4.77 -13.75
CA VAL A 146 -13.56 -3.34 -13.44
C VAL A 146 -13.76 -3.11 -11.95
N ALA A 147 -14.55 -3.95 -11.27
CA ALA A 147 -14.78 -3.82 -9.83
C ALA A 147 -13.48 -4.06 -9.04
N ALA A 148 -12.67 -5.05 -9.46
CA ALA A 148 -11.37 -5.31 -8.84
C ALA A 148 -10.38 -4.15 -9.03
N VAL A 149 -10.35 -3.54 -10.22
CA VAL A 149 -9.48 -2.39 -10.52
C VAL A 149 -9.91 -1.15 -9.73
N VAL A 150 -11.21 -0.87 -9.63
CA VAL A 150 -11.69 0.27 -8.84
C VAL A 150 -11.48 0.05 -7.35
N PHE A 151 -11.72 -1.16 -6.85
CA PHE A 151 -11.40 -1.53 -5.47
C PHE A 151 -9.93 -1.24 -5.14
N ALA A 152 -9.01 -1.63 -6.03
CA ALA A 152 -7.58 -1.45 -5.84
C ALA A 152 -7.13 0.02 -5.73
N ILE A 153 -7.86 0.96 -6.35
CA ILE A 153 -7.56 2.39 -6.23
C ILE A 153 -7.67 2.81 -4.76
N PHE A 154 -8.82 2.51 -4.14
CA PHE A 154 -9.08 2.90 -2.76
C PHE A 154 -8.28 2.04 -1.77
N GLU A 155 -8.13 0.75 -2.05
CA GLU A 155 -7.29 -0.13 -1.23
C GLU A 155 -5.85 0.41 -1.13
N PHE A 156 -5.27 0.83 -2.25
CA PHE A 156 -3.92 1.37 -2.22
C PHE A 156 -3.89 2.74 -1.56
N MET A 157 -4.83 3.65 -1.85
CA MET A 157 -4.93 4.94 -1.15
C MET A 157 -4.92 4.75 0.37
N PHE A 158 -5.70 3.79 0.87
CA PHE A 158 -5.73 3.42 2.27
C PHE A 158 -4.38 2.90 2.77
N TYR A 159 -3.74 1.94 2.06
CA TYR A 159 -2.41 1.44 2.42
C TYR A 159 -1.36 2.56 2.51
N TRP A 160 -1.36 3.50 1.56
CA TRP A 160 -0.44 4.63 1.59
C TRP A 160 -0.73 5.59 2.76
N CYS A 161 -1.98 5.75 3.17
CA CYS A 161 -2.33 6.47 4.40
C CYS A 161 -1.79 5.77 5.66
N VAL A 162 -1.89 4.44 5.74
CA VAL A 162 -1.32 3.65 6.83
C VAL A 162 0.21 3.80 6.88
N ILE A 163 0.88 3.65 5.74
CA ILE A 163 2.33 3.84 5.62
C ILE A 163 2.74 5.24 6.08
N LEU A 164 2.04 6.29 5.62
CA LEU A 164 2.32 7.66 6.03
C LEU A 164 2.18 7.84 7.54
N SER A 165 1.11 7.31 8.12
CA SER A 165 0.85 7.39 9.56
C SER A 165 1.98 6.76 10.37
N VAL A 166 2.40 5.54 10.00
CA VAL A 166 3.51 4.85 10.66
C VAL A 166 4.83 5.59 10.46
N ALA A 167 5.09 6.11 9.26
CA ALA A 167 6.30 6.87 8.97
C ALA A 167 6.40 8.15 9.81
N VAL A 168 5.27 8.82 10.08
CA VAL A 168 5.20 9.97 11.00
C VAL A 168 5.66 9.56 12.40
N PHE A 169 5.12 8.47 12.94
CA PHE A 169 5.49 7.98 14.27
C PHE A 169 6.98 7.61 14.35
N LEU A 170 7.50 6.90 13.34
CA LEU A 170 8.92 6.55 13.28
C LEU A 170 9.82 7.78 13.18
N TYR A 171 9.44 8.77 12.38
CA TYR A 171 10.19 10.02 12.26
C TYR A 171 10.27 10.76 13.60
N HIS A 172 9.15 10.88 14.31
CA HIS A 172 9.13 11.51 15.63
C HIS A 172 9.91 10.72 16.68
N GLY A 173 9.77 9.39 16.68
CA GLY A 173 10.52 8.48 17.55
C GLY A 173 12.03 8.61 17.36
N TRP A 174 12.52 8.55 16.11
CA TRP A 174 13.94 8.74 15.80
C TRP A 174 14.47 10.10 16.20
N ARG A 175 13.70 11.18 15.97
CA ARG A 175 14.11 12.52 16.38
C ARG A 175 14.21 12.65 17.90
N LYS A 176 13.31 12.02 18.65
CA LYS A 176 13.36 11.99 20.11
C LYS A 176 14.60 11.24 20.62
N MET A 177 14.87 10.04 20.09
CA MET A 177 16.04 9.24 20.48
C MET A 177 17.36 9.94 20.17
N ARG A 178 17.49 10.57 19.00
CA ARG A 178 18.69 11.35 18.66
C ARG A 178 18.93 12.50 19.64
N ARG A 179 17.88 13.20 20.09
CA ARG A 179 18.01 14.29 21.07
C ARG A 179 18.53 13.78 22.41
N LEU A 180 18.01 12.65 22.90
CA LEU A 180 18.45 12.03 24.14
C LEU A 180 19.93 11.60 24.06
N SER A 181 20.32 10.94 22.96
CA SER A 181 21.71 10.48 22.77
C SER A 181 22.75 11.62 22.67
N VAL A 182 22.33 12.82 22.29
CA VAL A 182 23.21 14.00 22.26
C VAL A 182 23.33 14.61 23.65
N GLN A 183 22.25 14.61 24.44
CA GLN A 183 22.29 15.10 25.83
C GLN A 183 23.16 14.22 26.73
N GLU A 184 23.13 12.89 26.56
CA GLU A 184 23.99 11.95 27.30
C GLU A 184 25.49 12.11 26.99
N LYS A 185 25.85 12.65 25.82
CA LYS A 185 27.27 12.86 25.44
C LYS A 185 27.84 14.20 25.91
N VAL A 186 27.01 15.08 26.45
CA VAL A 186 27.39 16.44 26.90
C VAL A 186 27.50 16.51 28.44
N VAL A 187 27.21 15.40 29.12
CA VAL A 187 27.40 15.20 30.57
C VAL A 187 28.60 14.29 30.77
#